data_AF-A0A2N5TW13-F1
#
_entry.id   AF-A0A2N5TW13-F1
#
_cell.length_a   1.000
_cell.length_b   1.000
_cell.length_c   1.000
_cell.angle_alpha   90.00
_cell.angle_beta   90.00
_cell.angle_gamma   90.00
#
_symmetry.space_group_name_H-M   'P 1'
#
loop_
_entity.id
_entity.type
_entity.pdbx_description
1 polymer ?
#
loop_
_entity_poly.entity_id
_entity_poly.type
_entity_poly.pdbx_seq_one_letter_code
_entity_poly.pdbx_strand_id
1 'polypeptide(L)'
;MLDTTNTTLSNFLNHGCYKLGSPNQAEINTALTHLIEFATFNDISDLTTWLQPLLQLTQDQRLPVSTRSTALECIITLIESRPSSSNATPSLTWLTSVFSALVTLMAEIEEDEGWSLALDDDEEDLDALYIQAEQALGRLAQEVVKSHCDQLFELILAAVQQPLPSAWNVKHALLSVLAFTGEPLAESFSLATEHIYHVLQAGFDDPHPRVIYVAIYDIEQLSSPLKITFSTKPVHQQVLSWLLRCLENGAQPRLQAFAAKALINVLWDDGFRKVEIADEMIGPILSCLISLCQSNYTDRRSLHNKIRPDALNAIGKLFALMSQQGALAFFDNTIVTLRKLMDKIDIARAASPSDGSGLDDEEIDETELKIFEAMSRLAMTSSEQRFDAEADWWAQRMTNTLGKHPA
;
A
#
# COMPACT_ATOMS: atom_id res chain seq x y z
N MET A 1 -36.21 -25.82 9.32
CA MET A 1 -35.75 -25.45 7.97
C MET A 1 -34.27 -25.03 8.00
N LEU A 2 -33.86 -24.17 8.93
CA LEU A 2 -32.46 -23.74 9.14
C LEU A 2 -31.46 -24.89 9.41
N ASP A 3 -31.74 -25.81 10.34
CA ASP A 3 -30.82 -26.93 10.62
C ASP A 3 -30.65 -27.91 9.44
N THR A 4 -31.74 -28.13 8.70
CA THR A 4 -31.73 -29.02 7.54
C THR A 4 -30.96 -28.42 6.37
N THR A 5 -31.06 -27.10 6.12
CA THR A 5 -30.27 -26.43 5.08
C THR A 5 -28.80 -26.35 5.47
N ASN A 6 -28.50 -26.06 6.74
CA ASN A 6 -27.13 -25.99 7.26
C ASN A 6 -26.40 -27.33 7.13
N THR A 7 -27.06 -28.42 7.53
CA THR A 7 -26.54 -29.79 7.43
C THR A 7 -26.41 -30.24 5.97
N THR A 8 -27.33 -29.82 5.10
CA THR A 8 -27.28 -30.20 3.67
C THR A 8 -26.15 -29.47 2.95
N LEU A 9 -25.95 -28.18 3.22
CA LEU A 9 -24.90 -27.36 2.62
C LEU A 9 -23.51 -27.79 3.11
N SER A 10 -23.36 -28.03 4.42
CA SER A 10 -22.10 -28.54 4.97
C SER A 10 -21.76 -29.93 4.43
N ASN A 11 -22.74 -30.83 4.34
CA ASN A 11 -22.54 -32.15 3.73
C ASN A 11 -22.23 -32.06 2.23
N PHE A 12 -22.83 -31.12 1.51
CA PHE A 12 -22.53 -30.87 0.10
C PHE A 12 -21.08 -30.41 -0.09
N LEU A 13 -20.59 -29.46 0.73
CA LEU A 13 -19.20 -29.03 0.70
C LEU A 13 -18.23 -30.17 1.11
N ASN A 14 -18.57 -30.94 2.15
CA ASN A 14 -17.75 -32.05 2.67
C ASN A 14 -17.68 -33.29 1.76
N HIS A 15 -18.75 -33.59 1.01
CA HIS A 15 -18.88 -34.88 0.29
C HIS A 15 -19.21 -34.74 -1.19
N GLY A 16 -19.81 -33.64 -1.62
CA GLY A 16 -20.23 -33.40 -3.00
C GLY A 16 -19.10 -32.98 -3.93
N CYS A 17 -18.17 -32.13 -3.45
CA CYS A 17 -17.14 -31.52 -4.30
C CYS A 17 -16.11 -32.51 -4.88
N TYR A 18 -15.84 -33.63 -4.20
CA TYR A 18 -14.80 -34.59 -4.59
C TYR A 18 -15.31 -35.93 -5.15
N LYS A 19 -16.63 -36.19 -5.14
CA LYS A 19 -17.19 -37.52 -5.49
C LYS A 19 -17.77 -37.66 -6.89
N LEU A 20 -17.85 -36.59 -7.68
CA LEU A 20 -18.37 -36.64 -9.05
C LEU A 20 -17.29 -36.14 -9.99
N GLY A 21 -16.97 -36.94 -11.02
CA GLY A 21 -15.86 -36.73 -11.98
C GLY A 21 -15.92 -35.47 -12.86
N SER A 22 -16.65 -34.45 -12.43
CA SER A 22 -16.53 -33.05 -12.81
C SER A 22 -17.27 -32.29 -11.70
N PRO A 23 -16.64 -31.36 -10.96
CA PRO A 23 -17.39 -30.53 -10.02
C PRO A 23 -18.47 -29.80 -10.80
N ASN A 24 -19.73 -29.87 -10.37
CA ASN A 24 -20.79 -29.03 -10.92
C ASN A 24 -20.51 -27.60 -10.40
N GLN A 25 -19.52 -26.93 -10.99
CA GLN A 25 -18.92 -25.68 -10.50
C GLN A 25 -19.98 -24.60 -10.23
N ALA A 26 -21.03 -24.57 -11.05
CA ALA A 26 -22.18 -23.69 -10.86
C ALA A 26 -22.89 -23.93 -9.52
N GLU A 27 -23.11 -25.19 -9.13
CA GLU A 27 -23.74 -25.53 -7.85
C GLU A 27 -22.85 -25.17 -6.66
N ILE A 28 -21.53 -25.34 -6.78
CA ILE A 28 -20.56 -24.92 -5.76
C ILE A 28 -20.63 -23.41 -5.57
N ASN A 29 -20.53 -22.64 -6.64
CA ASN A 29 -20.57 -21.18 -6.56
C ASN A 29 -21.90 -20.69 -5.96
N THR A 30 -23.04 -21.25 -6.40
CA THR A 30 -24.35 -20.94 -5.80
C THR A 30 -24.40 -21.28 -4.30
N ALA A 31 -23.85 -22.42 -3.90
CA ALA A 31 -23.78 -22.82 -2.50
C ALA A 31 -22.93 -21.87 -1.66
N LEU A 32 -21.77 -21.43 -2.19
CA LEU A 32 -20.90 -20.46 -1.53
C LEU A 32 -21.57 -19.09 -1.38
N THR A 33 -22.23 -18.58 -2.44
CA THR A 33 -22.97 -17.31 -2.37
C THR A 33 -24.08 -17.36 -1.32
N HIS A 34 -24.87 -18.45 -1.28
CA HIS A 34 -25.89 -18.61 -0.23
C HIS A 34 -25.29 -18.72 1.17
N LEU A 35 -24.09 -19.28 1.32
CA LEU A 35 -23.40 -19.35 2.62
C LEU A 35 -22.96 -17.95 3.09
N ILE A 36 -22.46 -17.10 2.18
CA ILE A 36 -22.12 -15.71 2.48
C ILE A 36 -23.37 -14.98 2.96
N GLU A 37 -24.44 -15.00 2.16
CA GLU A 37 -25.73 -14.37 2.54
C GLU A 37 -26.23 -14.89 3.89
N PHE A 38 -26.17 -16.20 4.10
CA PHE A 38 -26.57 -16.80 5.37
C PHE A 38 -25.73 -16.29 6.54
N ALA A 39 -24.41 -16.29 6.42
CA ALA A 39 -23.50 -15.81 7.46
C ALA A 39 -23.73 -14.33 7.77
N THR A 40 -23.91 -13.48 6.75
CA THR A 40 -24.17 -12.04 6.93
C THR A 40 -25.40 -11.74 7.79
N PHE A 41 -26.42 -12.61 7.76
CA PHE A 41 -27.68 -12.40 8.49
C PHE A 41 -27.86 -13.29 9.74
N ASN A 42 -26.88 -14.12 10.10
CA ASN A 42 -27.00 -15.07 11.21
C ASN A 42 -25.70 -15.20 12.01
N ASP A 43 -25.80 -15.26 13.34
CA ASP A 43 -24.64 -15.50 14.20
C ASP A 43 -24.12 -16.93 14.05
N ILE A 44 -22.85 -17.09 13.61
CA ILE A 44 -22.22 -18.39 13.45
C ILE A 44 -21.21 -18.63 14.57
N SER A 45 -21.61 -19.40 15.58
CA SER A 45 -20.75 -19.68 16.75
C SER A 45 -19.69 -20.76 16.47
N ASP A 46 -20.04 -21.81 15.71
CA ASP A 46 -19.14 -22.92 15.41
C ASP A 46 -18.67 -22.88 13.94
N LEU A 47 -17.39 -22.53 13.76
CA LEU A 47 -16.74 -22.48 12.46
C LEU A 47 -16.19 -23.83 12.00
N THR A 48 -16.08 -24.81 12.90
CA THR A 48 -15.35 -26.07 12.66
C THR A 48 -15.90 -26.83 11.46
N THR A 49 -17.22 -26.80 11.27
CA THR A 49 -17.92 -27.49 10.18
C THR A 49 -17.63 -26.88 8.80
N TRP A 50 -17.26 -25.60 8.74
CA TRP A 50 -17.15 -24.82 7.49
C TRP A 50 -15.72 -24.59 7.06
N LEU A 51 -14.82 -24.32 8.01
CA LEU A 51 -13.47 -23.85 7.68
C LEU A 51 -12.69 -24.88 6.89
N GLN A 52 -12.69 -26.15 7.28
CA GLN A 52 -11.86 -27.16 6.61
C GLN A 52 -12.26 -27.40 5.15
N PRO A 53 -13.56 -27.56 4.79
CA PRO A 53 -13.99 -27.63 3.39
C PRO A 53 -13.71 -26.36 2.60
N LEU A 54 -13.96 -25.18 3.19
CA LEU A 54 -13.74 -23.92 2.49
C LEU A 54 -12.24 -23.69 2.23
N LEU A 55 -11.37 -23.98 3.20
CA LEU A 55 -9.91 -23.91 3.01
C LEU A 55 -9.45 -24.83 1.88
N GLN A 56 -10.00 -26.05 1.81
CA GLN A 56 -9.71 -26.96 0.70
C GLN A 56 -10.14 -26.39 -0.66
N LEU A 57 -11.31 -25.76 -0.75
CA LEU A 57 -11.78 -25.13 -1.98
C LEU A 57 -10.89 -23.95 -2.38
N THR A 58 -10.52 -23.09 -1.42
CA THR A 58 -9.65 -21.94 -1.68
C THR A 58 -8.25 -22.37 -2.15
N GLN A 59 -7.72 -23.48 -1.65
CA GLN A 59 -6.37 -23.96 -1.99
C GLN A 59 -6.33 -24.92 -3.19
N ASP A 60 -7.47 -25.35 -3.73
CA ASP A 60 -7.50 -26.27 -4.87
C ASP A 60 -7.22 -25.56 -6.19
N GLN A 61 -5.96 -25.64 -6.65
CA GLN A 61 -5.46 -25.09 -7.92
C GLN A 61 -6.19 -25.61 -9.17
N ARG A 62 -7.00 -26.66 -9.07
CA ARG A 62 -7.81 -27.17 -10.18
C ARG A 62 -9.11 -26.40 -10.36
N LEU A 63 -9.50 -25.58 -9.37
CA LEU A 63 -10.70 -24.77 -9.41
C LEU A 63 -10.41 -23.39 -10.03
N PRO A 64 -11.41 -22.77 -10.70
CA PRO A 64 -11.28 -21.40 -11.17
C PRO A 64 -10.99 -20.42 -10.03
N VAL A 65 -10.22 -19.36 -10.32
CA VAL A 65 -9.89 -18.28 -9.35
C VAL A 65 -11.16 -17.72 -8.70
N SER A 66 -12.23 -17.50 -9.47
CA SER A 66 -13.51 -16.99 -8.95
C SER A 66 -14.15 -17.90 -7.88
N THR A 67 -14.07 -19.22 -8.04
CA THR A 67 -14.57 -20.18 -7.02
C THR A 67 -13.70 -20.16 -5.77
N ARG A 68 -12.37 -20.14 -5.95
CA ARG A 68 -11.40 -20.09 -4.84
C ARG A 68 -11.56 -18.79 -4.03
N SER A 69 -11.71 -17.67 -4.74
CA SER A 69 -12.02 -16.33 -4.23
C SER A 69 -13.33 -16.31 -3.44
N THR A 70 -14.43 -16.84 -4.00
CA THR A 70 -15.72 -16.88 -3.30
C THR A 70 -15.63 -17.74 -2.03
N ALA A 71 -14.90 -18.85 -2.06
CA ALA A 71 -14.67 -19.67 -0.88
C ALA A 71 -13.85 -18.94 0.20
N LEU A 72 -12.85 -18.14 -0.21
CA LEU A 72 -12.10 -17.28 0.69
C LEU A 72 -13.01 -16.23 1.35
N GLU A 73 -13.88 -15.59 0.57
CA GLU A 73 -14.85 -14.62 1.09
C GLU A 73 -15.83 -15.27 2.08
N CYS A 74 -16.28 -16.50 1.84
CA CYS A 74 -17.06 -17.27 2.82
C CYS A 74 -16.31 -17.43 4.15
N ILE A 75 -15.01 -17.77 4.12
CA ILE A 75 -14.20 -17.96 5.34
C ILE A 75 -14.19 -16.68 6.16
N ILE A 76 -13.88 -15.54 5.53
CA ILE A 76 -13.77 -14.27 6.22
C ILE A 76 -15.13 -13.78 6.72
N THR A 77 -16.18 -13.87 5.90
CA THR A 77 -17.55 -13.51 6.30
C THR A 77 -18.00 -14.32 7.51
N LEU A 78 -17.73 -15.63 7.54
CA LEU A 78 -18.06 -16.49 8.68
C LEU A 78 -17.32 -16.07 9.96
N ILE A 79 -16.05 -15.65 9.84
CA ILE A 79 -15.24 -15.19 10.97
C ILE A 79 -15.78 -13.85 11.51
N GLU A 80 -16.10 -12.91 10.62
CA GLU A 80 -16.69 -11.61 10.98
C GLU A 80 -18.11 -11.72 11.57
N SER A 81 -18.87 -12.74 11.17
CA SER A 81 -20.25 -12.98 11.65
C SER A 81 -20.30 -13.77 12.97
N ARG A 82 -19.16 -13.94 13.66
CA ARG A 82 -19.12 -14.60 14.95
C ARG A 82 -19.72 -13.71 16.04
N PRO A 83 -20.56 -14.26 16.94
CA PRO A 83 -21.02 -13.50 18.08
C PRO A 83 -19.88 -13.22 19.06
N SER A 84 -19.92 -12.08 19.75
CA SER A 84 -18.90 -11.71 20.74
C SER A 84 -18.76 -12.73 21.89
N SER A 85 -19.75 -13.59 22.12
CA SER A 85 -19.66 -14.69 23.09
C SER A 85 -18.60 -15.75 22.70
N SER A 86 -18.31 -15.92 21.41
CA SER A 86 -17.25 -16.80 20.90
C SER A 86 -15.84 -16.33 21.26
N ASN A 87 -15.71 -15.08 21.72
CA ASN A 87 -14.44 -14.48 22.14
C ASN A 87 -14.02 -14.91 23.56
N ALA A 88 -14.89 -15.60 24.30
CA ALA A 88 -14.57 -16.12 25.63
C ALA A 88 -13.76 -17.43 25.60
N THR A 89 -13.54 -18.00 24.40
CA THR A 89 -12.66 -19.16 24.25
C THR A 89 -11.20 -18.77 24.56
N PRO A 90 -10.39 -19.65 25.16
CA PRO A 90 -9.03 -19.30 25.56
C PRO A 90 -8.06 -19.20 24.38
N SER A 91 -8.41 -19.77 23.23
CA SER A 91 -7.60 -19.73 22.01
C SER A 91 -8.46 -20.05 20.78
N LEU A 92 -8.09 -19.48 19.64
CA LEU A 92 -8.68 -19.77 18.34
C LEU A 92 -7.90 -20.92 17.68
N THR A 93 -8.41 -22.15 17.76
CA THR A 93 -7.73 -23.36 17.23
C THR A 93 -7.61 -23.36 15.70
N TRP A 94 -8.45 -22.61 15.01
CA TRP A 94 -8.47 -22.50 13.56
C TRP A 94 -7.54 -21.40 13.02
N LEU A 95 -7.11 -20.45 13.86
CA LEU A 95 -6.41 -19.24 13.43
C LEU A 95 -5.14 -19.56 12.65
N THR A 96 -4.31 -20.48 13.15
CA THR A 96 -3.08 -20.90 12.48
C THR A 96 -3.35 -21.49 11.08
N SER A 97 -4.43 -22.26 10.92
CA SER A 97 -4.75 -22.89 9.63
C SER A 97 -5.22 -21.85 8.61
N VAL A 98 -6.08 -20.92 9.03
CA VAL A 98 -6.58 -19.84 8.16
C VAL A 98 -5.44 -18.88 7.80
N PHE A 99 -4.65 -18.43 8.77
CA PHE A 99 -3.49 -17.58 8.54
C PHE A 99 -2.49 -18.21 7.57
N SER A 100 -2.14 -19.49 7.77
CA SER A 100 -1.20 -20.19 6.88
C SER A 100 -1.75 -20.33 5.46
N ALA A 101 -3.06 -20.55 5.32
CA ALA A 101 -3.70 -20.60 4.01
C ALA A 101 -3.67 -19.22 3.31
N LEU A 102 -3.96 -18.13 4.03
CA LEU A 102 -3.86 -16.77 3.50
C LEU A 102 -2.44 -16.46 3.02
N VAL A 103 -1.42 -16.69 3.85
CA VAL A 103 -0.01 -16.48 3.46
C VAL A 103 0.37 -17.33 2.25
N THR A 104 -0.15 -18.56 2.14
CA THR A 104 0.08 -19.41 0.97
C THR A 104 -0.53 -18.81 -0.30
N LEU A 105 -1.77 -18.30 -0.22
CA LEU A 105 -2.46 -17.66 -1.35
C LEU A 105 -1.79 -16.33 -1.75
N MET A 106 -1.33 -15.55 -0.77
CA MET A 106 -0.56 -14.32 -0.98
C MET A 106 0.76 -14.59 -1.72
N ALA A 107 1.29 -15.81 -1.66
CA ALA A 107 2.49 -16.21 -2.39
C ALA A 107 2.19 -16.73 -3.81
N GLU A 108 0.93 -16.82 -4.23
CA GLU A 108 0.52 -17.23 -5.58
C GLU A 108 0.64 -16.07 -6.58
N ILE A 109 1.86 -15.55 -6.70
CA ILE A 109 2.22 -14.45 -7.58
C ILE A 109 3.05 -15.02 -8.73
N GLU A 110 2.62 -14.74 -9.96
CA GLU A 110 3.39 -15.09 -11.16
C GLU A 110 4.58 -14.13 -11.33
N GLU A 111 5.71 -14.68 -11.77
CA GLU A 111 6.90 -13.88 -12.06
C GLU A 111 6.69 -13.07 -13.34
N ASP A 112 7.04 -11.80 -13.27
CA ASP A 112 7.10 -10.92 -14.44
C ASP A 112 8.41 -10.14 -14.39
N GLU A 113 9.33 -10.50 -15.29
CA GLU A 113 10.66 -9.89 -15.41
C GLU A 113 10.57 -8.38 -15.74
N GLY A 114 9.50 -7.95 -16.40
CA GLY A 114 9.25 -6.56 -16.78
C GLY A 114 8.56 -5.73 -15.70
N TRP A 115 8.10 -6.35 -14.62
CA TRP A 115 7.22 -5.72 -13.63
C TRP A 115 7.76 -4.40 -13.10
N SER A 116 9.05 -4.36 -12.72
CA SER A 116 9.67 -3.17 -12.15
C SER A 116 9.92 -2.02 -13.13
N LEU A 117 9.74 -2.26 -14.44
CA LEU A 117 10.01 -1.32 -15.53
C LEU A 117 8.76 -0.55 -15.99
N ALA A 118 7.57 -1.00 -15.61
CA ALA A 118 6.29 -0.37 -15.95
C ALA A 118 5.57 0.14 -14.68
N LEU A 119 4.70 1.14 -14.84
CA LEU A 119 3.80 1.74 -13.83
C LEU A 119 2.36 1.69 -14.33
N ASP A 120 2.06 0.80 -15.27
CA ASP A 120 0.70 0.67 -15.80
C ASP A 120 -0.24 0.32 -14.65
N ASP A 121 -1.42 0.94 -14.65
CA ASP A 121 -2.32 0.89 -13.51
C ASP A 121 -2.94 -0.52 -13.41
N ASP A 122 -2.77 -1.10 -12.23
CA ASP A 122 -3.03 -2.50 -11.89
C ASP A 122 -4.54 -2.83 -11.76
N GLU A 123 -5.44 -2.24 -12.57
CA GLU A 123 -6.89 -2.54 -12.49
C GLU A 123 -7.19 -4.03 -12.75
N GLU A 124 -6.42 -4.68 -13.63
CA GLU A 124 -6.52 -6.13 -13.88
C GLU A 124 -6.05 -6.98 -12.68
N ASP A 125 -5.18 -6.44 -11.80
CA ASP A 125 -4.64 -7.19 -10.66
C ASP A 125 -5.60 -7.18 -9.45
N LEU A 126 -6.58 -6.28 -9.37
CA LEU A 126 -7.53 -6.25 -8.24
C LEU A 126 -8.31 -7.57 -8.08
N ASP A 127 -8.53 -8.29 -9.19
CA ASP A 127 -9.19 -9.59 -9.19
C ASP A 127 -8.23 -10.76 -8.90
N ALA A 128 -6.93 -10.50 -8.75
CA ALA A 128 -5.94 -11.53 -8.45
C ALA A 128 -6.13 -12.11 -7.05
N LEU A 129 -6.02 -13.44 -6.95
CA LEU A 129 -6.30 -14.15 -5.70
C LEU A 129 -5.35 -13.77 -4.56
N TYR A 130 -4.10 -13.43 -4.88
CA TYR A 130 -3.12 -13.03 -3.86
C TYR A 130 -3.49 -11.67 -3.23
N ILE A 131 -4.01 -10.71 -4.01
CA ILE A 131 -4.51 -9.41 -3.51
C ILE A 131 -5.75 -9.60 -2.65
N GLN A 132 -6.67 -10.48 -3.05
CA GLN A 132 -7.83 -10.80 -2.22
C GLN A 132 -7.43 -11.48 -0.91
N ALA A 133 -6.40 -12.32 -0.92
CA ALA A 133 -5.85 -12.93 0.30
C ALA A 133 -5.19 -11.89 1.22
N GLU A 134 -4.50 -10.90 0.67
CA GLU A 134 -3.97 -9.74 1.41
C GLU A 134 -5.08 -8.94 2.11
N GLN A 135 -6.16 -8.60 1.38
CA GLN A 135 -7.32 -7.91 1.95
C GLN A 135 -8.03 -8.75 3.02
N ALA A 136 -8.18 -10.05 2.77
CA ALA A 136 -8.74 -11.01 3.71
C ALA A 136 -7.90 -11.11 5.00
N LEU A 137 -6.57 -11.03 4.90
CA LEU A 137 -5.68 -10.99 6.07
C LEU A 137 -5.92 -9.75 6.92
N GLY A 138 -6.10 -8.58 6.30
CA GLY A 138 -6.43 -7.35 7.03
C GLY A 138 -7.75 -7.45 7.79
N ARG A 139 -8.80 -7.98 7.15
CA ARG A 139 -10.10 -8.25 7.79
C ARG A 139 -10.01 -9.27 8.91
N LEU A 140 -9.28 -10.36 8.69
CA LEU A 140 -9.00 -11.37 9.72
C LEU A 140 -8.33 -10.74 10.94
N ALA A 141 -7.30 -9.92 10.72
CA ALA A 141 -6.58 -9.26 11.80
C ALA A 141 -7.49 -8.34 12.61
N GLN A 142 -8.29 -7.50 11.94
CA GLN A 142 -9.27 -6.61 12.60
C GLN A 142 -10.27 -7.38 13.48
N GLU A 143 -10.72 -8.56 13.06
CA GLU A 143 -11.64 -9.37 13.86
C GLU A 143 -10.93 -10.06 15.04
N VAL A 144 -9.76 -10.64 14.80
CA VAL A 144 -9.05 -11.44 15.81
C VAL A 144 -8.52 -10.58 16.95
N VAL A 145 -8.00 -9.37 16.68
CA VAL A 145 -7.44 -8.50 17.74
C VAL A 145 -8.47 -8.08 18.79
N LYS A 146 -9.77 -8.14 18.47
CA LYS A 146 -10.87 -7.84 19.42
C LYS A 146 -10.87 -8.78 20.63
N SER A 147 -10.20 -9.93 20.54
CA SER A 147 -10.23 -10.94 21.60
C SER A 147 -8.94 -11.74 21.78
N HIS A 148 -8.15 -11.92 20.74
CA HIS A 148 -6.97 -12.79 20.73
C HIS A 148 -5.76 -12.07 20.08
N CYS A 149 -5.55 -10.80 20.46
CA CYS A 149 -4.44 -9.97 19.97
C CYS A 149 -3.08 -10.65 20.15
N ASP A 150 -2.78 -11.15 21.35
CA ASP A 150 -1.51 -11.81 21.66
C ASP A 150 -1.29 -13.06 20.79
N GLN A 151 -2.33 -13.89 20.62
CA GLN A 151 -2.25 -15.10 19.78
C GLN A 151 -1.94 -14.76 18.32
N LEU A 152 -2.58 -13.73 17.77
CA LEU A 152 -2.30 -13.27 16.40
C LEU A 152 -0.89 -12.71 16.28
N PHE A 153 -0.46 -11.90 17.26
CA PHE A 153 0.86 -11.29 17.25
C PHE A 153 1.97 -12.33 17.33
N GLU A 154 1.86 -13.32 18.23
CA GLU A 154 2.79 -14.45 18.32
C GLU A 154 2.87 -15.25 17.01
N LEU A 155 1.73 -15.47 16.36
CA LEU A 155 1.66 -16.16 15.07
C LEU A 155 2.39 -15.39 13.97
N ILE A 156 2.23 -14.06 13.93
CA ILE A 156 2.93 -13.20 12.96
C ILE A 156 4.43 -13.23 13.22
N LEU A 157 4.87 -13.04 14.46
CA LEU A 157 6.29 -13.10 14.82
C LEU A 157 6.93 -14.44 14.43
N ALA A 158 6.22 -15.55 14.64
CA ALA A 158 6.66 -16.87 14.21
C ALA A 158 6.76 -16.99 12.68
N ALA A 159 5.83 -16.39 11.94
CA ALA A 159 5.81 -16.43 10.47
C ALA A 159 6.95 -15.62 9.84
N VAL A 160 7.26 -14.44 10.39
CA VAL A 160 8.31 -13.54 9.86
C VAL A 160 9.68 -13.78 10.48
N GLN A 161 9.83 -14.85 11.26
CA GLN A 161 11.09 -15.20 11.90
C GLN A 161 12.19 -15.47 10.87
N GLN A 162 13.34 -14.82 11.05
CA GLN A 162 14.50 -14.96 10.16
C GLN A 162 15.26 -16.29 10.39
N PRO A 163 15.89 -16.87 9.35
CA PRO A 163 15.89 -16.41 7.96
C PRO A 163 14.58 -16.76 7.24
N LEU A 164 14.08 -15.83 6.43
CA LEU A 164 12.93 -16.11 5.56
C LEU A 164 13.26 -17.18 4.50
N PRO A 165 12.24 -17.88 3.95
CA PRO A 165 12.41 -18.80 2.84
C PRO A 165 13.10 -18.18 1.62
N SER A 166 13.74 -19.00 0.77
CA SER A 166 14.51 -18.48 -0.38
C SER A 166 13.64 -17.95 -1.52
N ALA A 167 12.43 -18.46 -1.68
CA ALA A 167 11.51 -18.09 -2.76
C ALA A 167 11.00 -16.65 -2.58
N TRP A 168 11.13 -15.83 -3.62
CA TRP A 168 10.82 -14.39 -3.54
C TRP A 168 9.34 -14.12 -3.25
N ASN A 169 8.44 -14.91 -3.83
CA ASN A 169 6.99 -14.78 -3.65
C ASN A 169 6.56 -15.14 -2.23
N VAL A 170 7.23 -16.11 -1.60
CA VAL A 170 7.01 -16.44 -0.19
C VAL A 170 7.56 -15.34 0.72
N LYS A 171 8.75 -14.78 0.42
CA LYS A 171 9.27 -13.60 1.14
C LYS A 171 8.33 -12.41 1.01
N HIS A 172 7.84 -12.15 -0.20
CA HIS A 172 6.84 -11.11 -0.46
C HIS A 172 5.62 -11.29 0.43
N ALA A 173 4.98 -12.47 0.37
CA ALA A 173 3.80 -12.77 1.17
C ALA A 173 4.02 -12.62 2.68
N LEU A 174 5.16 -13.10 3.20
CA LEU A 174 5.50 -12.98 4.62
C LEU A 174 5.75 -11.54 5.05
N LEU A 175 6.38 -10.72 4.20
CA LEU A 175 6.57 -9.30 4.46
C LEU A 175 5.23 -8.54 4.42
N SER A 176 4.38 -8.81 3.40
CA SER A 176 3.04 -8.21 3.27
C SER A 176 2.19 -8.35 4.54
N VAL A 177 2.41 -9.41 5.35
CA VAL A 177 1.72 -9.57 6.63
C VAL A 177 1.86 -8.32 7.51
N LEU A 178 3.01 -7.63 7.49
CA LEU A 178 3.23 -6.42 8.28
C LEU A 178 2.29 -5.29 7.86
N ALA A 179 2.19 -4.98 6.56
CA ALA A 179 1.27 -3.98 6.03
C ALA A 179 -0.19 -4.24 6.43
N PHE A 180 -0.68 -5.47 6.27
CA PHE A 180 -2.10 -5.76 6.48
C PHE A 180 -2.48 -5.99 7.96
N THR A 181 -1.50 -6.14 8.85
CA THR A 181 -1.75 -6.36 10.30
C THR A 181 -1.25 -5.23 11.19
N GLY A 182 -0.52 -4.25 10.63
CA GLY A 182 0.11 -3.17 11.37
C GLY A 182 -0.85 -2.24 12.10
N GLU A 183 -1.96 -1.83 11.47
CA GLU A 183 -2.96 -0.95 12.11
C GLU A 183 -3.67 -1.68 13.28
N PRO A 184 -4.22 -2.91 13.12
CA PRO A 184 -4.78 -3.67 14.25
C PRO A 184 -3.80 -3.97 15.40
N LEU A 185 -2.50 -4.07 15.10
CA LEU A 185 -1.46 -4.47 16.06
C LEU A 185 -0.49 -3.33 16.42
N ALA A 186 -0.88 -2.07 16.22
CA ALA A 186 0.00 -0.92 16.37
C ALA A 186 0.76 -0.90 17.72
N GLU A 187 0.07 -1.18 18.82
CA GLU A 187 0.67 -1.25 20.16
C GLU A 187 1.70 -2.39 20.26
N SER A 188 1.34 -3.62 19.89
CA SER A 188 2.22 -4.78 19.93
C SER A 188 3.45 -4.59 19.02
N PHE A 189 3.27 -4.02 17.83
CA PHE A 189 4.35 -3.72 16.89
C PHE A 189 5.28 -2.65 17.46
N SER A 190 4.75 -1.62 18.12
CA SER A 190 5.57 -0.58 18.77
C SER A 190 6.47 -1.17 19.88
N LEU A 191 5.99 -2.19 20.61
CA LEU A 191 6.76 -2.88 21.64
C LEU A 191 7.83 -3.83 21.06
N ALA A 192 7.65 -4.29 19.82
CA ALA A 192 8.58 -5.18 19.12
C ALA A 192 9.34 -4.51 17.97
N THR A 193 9.55 -3.19 18.06
CA THR A 193 10.16 -2.36 17.00
C THR A 193 11.44 -2.95 16.41
N GLU A 194 12.36 -3.48 17.24
CA GLU A 194 13.61 -4.07 16.75
C GLU A 194 13.37 -5.26 15.82
N HIS A 195 12.39 -6.12 16.14
CA HIS A 195 12.07 -7.28 15.32
C HIS A 195 11.43 -6.86 14.00
N ILE A 196 10.44 -5.94 14.05
CA ILE A 196 9.79 -5.38 12.86
C ILE A 196 10.83 -4.74 11.94
N TYR A 197 11.78 -4.00 12.51
CA TYR A 197 12.86 -3.38 11.76
C TYR A 197 13.78 -4.40 11.07
N HIS A 198 14.15 -5.50 11.75
CA HIS A 198 14.96 -6.55 11.13
C HIS A 198 14.27 -7.22 9.95
N VAL A 199 12.95 -7.39 10.03
CA VAL A 199 12.13 -7.93 8.95
C VAL A 199 12.09 -6.96 7.76
N LEU A 200 11.82 -5.68 8.01
CA LEU A 200 11.85 -4.63 6.97
C LEU A 200 13.23 -4.53 6.30
N GLN A 201 14.30 -4.57 7.08
CA GLN A 201 15.67 -4.54 6.57
C GLN A 201 15.92 -5.72 5.61
N ALA A 202 15.48 -6.92 5.97
CA ALA A 202 15.62 -8.10 5.12
C ALA A 202 14.89 -7.93 3.78
N GLY A 203 13.73 -7.28 3.76
CA GLY A 203 13.02 -6.95 2.53
C GLY A 203 13.76 -5.92 1.66
N PHE A 204 14.27 -4.86 2.27
CA PHE A 204 15.05 -3.84 1.56
C PHE A 204 16.38 -4.37 1.00
N ASP A 205 17.01 -5.32 1.68
CA ASP A 205 18.28 -5.94 1.26
C ASP A 205 18.09 -7.14 0.31
N ASP A 206 16.84 -7.49 -0.02
CA ASP A 206 16.54 -8.56 -0.96
C ASP A 206 16.88 -8.17 -2.41
N PRO A 207 17.39 -9.09 -3.24
CA PRO A 207 17.66 -8.78 -4.65
C PRO A 207 16.39 -8.65 -5.51
N HIS A 208 15.25 -9.18 -5.07
CA HIS A 208 14.06 -9.25 -5.91
C HIS A 208 13.23 -7.95 -5.85
N PRO A 209 12.90 -7.31 -6.99
CA PRO A 209 12.21 -6.02 -6.99
C PRO A 209 10.85 -6.04 -6.27
N ARG A 210 10.06 -7.10 -6.42
CA ARG A 210 8.78 -7.23 -5.70
C ARG A 210 8.96 -7.37 -4.18
N VAL A 211 10.09 -7.93 -3.72
CA VAL A 211 10.37 -8.04 -2.28
C VAL A 211 10.79 -6.69 -1.69
N ILE A 212 11.58 -5.92 -2.44
CA ILE A 212 11.90 -4.53 -2.07
C ILE A 212 10.62 -3.67 -2.08
N TYR A 213 9.75 -3.88 -3.08
CA TYR A 213 8.47 -3.18 -3.17
C TYR A 213 7.60 -3.37 -1.94
N VAL A 214 7.39 -4.62 -1.50
CA VAL A 214 6.56 -4.85 -0.31
C VAL A 214 7.19 -4.24 0.94
N ALA A 215 8.52 -4.18 1.04
CA ALA A 215 9.18 -3.46 2.14
C ALA A 215 8.92 -1.94 2.10
N ILE A 216 8.85 -1.33 0.91
CA ILE A 216 8.43 0.08 0.74
C ILE A 216 6.96 0.24 1.13
N TYR A 217 6.10 -0.69 0.70
CA TYR A 217 4.68 -0.68 1.03
C TYR A 217 4.43 -0.86 2.54
N ASP A 218 5.17 -1.74 3.21
CA ASP A 218 5.11 -1.89 4.66
C ASP A 218 5.51 -0.58 5.36
N ILE A 219 6.53 0.13 4.89
CA ILE A 219 6.87 1.46 5.43
C ILE A 219 5.71 2.44 5.24
N GLU A 220 5.07 2.45 4.06
CA GLU A 220 3.91 3.29 3.76
C GLU A 220 2.76 3.01 4.74
N GLN A 221 2.41 1.75 4.94
CA GLN A 221 1.29 1.32 5.79
C GLN A 221 1.59 1.47 7.28
N LEU A 222 2.84 1.27 7.71
CA LEU A 222 3.25 1.36 9.11
C LEU A 222 3.53 2.80 9.57
N SER A 223 3.67 3.77 8.65
CA SER A 223 4.05 5.14 9.04
C SER A 223 3.02 5.82 9.95
N SER A 224 1.73 5.49 9.80
CA SER A 224 0.66 5.98 10.66
C SER A 224 0.55 5.19 11.98
N PRO A 225 0.37 3.85 11.97
CA PRO A 225 0.32 3.04 13.19
C PRO A 225 1.55 3.22 14.09
N LEU A 226 2.75 3.30 13.50
CA LEU A 226 4.03 3.38 14.20
C LEU A 226 4.64 4.78 14.20
N LYS A 227 3.80 5.81 14.01
CA LYS A 227 4.25 7.20 13.88
C LYS A 227 5.25 7.65 14.95
N ILE A 228 4.99 7.36 16.22
CA ILE A 228 5.89 7.75 17.32
C ILE A 228 7.25 7.04 17.19
N THR A 229 7.22 5.74 16.89
CA THR A 229 8.41 4.91 16.70
C THR A 229 9.23 5.38 15.50
N PHE A 230 8.58 5.60 14.37
CA PHE A 230 9.22 6.04 13.12
C PHE A 230 9.76 7.47 13.22
N SER A 231 9.22 8.31 14.12
CA SER A 231 9.77 9.64 14.42
C SER A 231 11.03 9.62 15.30
N THR A 232 11.42 8.48 15.88
CA THR A 232 12.68 8.43 16.66
C THR A 232 13.89 8.55 15.73
N LYS A 233 14.89 9.37 16.10
CA LYS A 233 16.05 9.68 15.26
C LYS A 233 16.72 8.45 14.60
N PRO A 234 17.06 7.36 15.31
CA PRO A 234 17.74 6.22 14.69
C PRO A 234 16.84 5.48 13.67
N VAL A 235 15.56 5.28 14.00
CA VAL A 235 14.60 4.59 13.13
C VAL A 235 14.32 5.44 11.89
N HIS A 236 14.05 6.72 12.08
CA HIS A 236 13.78 7.65 10.99
C HIS A 236 14.93 7.73 9.99
N GLN A 237 16.16 7.89 10.47
CA GLN A 237 17.34 8.00 9.61
C GLN A 237 17.52 6.76 8.74
N GLN A 238 17.27 5.57 9.31
CA GLN A 238 17.31 4.35 8.51
C GLN A 238 16.18 4.31 7.48
N VAL A 239 14.93 4.56 7.88
CA VAL A 239 13.79 4.52 6.96
C VAL A 239 14.03 5.45 5.77
N LEU A 240 14.50 6.67 6.03
CA LEU A 240 14.91 7.61 5.00
C LEU A 240 16.07 7.09 4.13
N SER A 241 17.06 6.41 4.71
CA SER A 241 18.17 5.81 3.97
C SER A 241 17.70 4.69 3.03
N TRP A 242 16.75 3.86 3.45
CA TRP A 242 16.18 2.81 2.61
C TRP A 242 15.37 3.40 1.46
N LEU A 243 14.50 4.37 1.74
CA LEU A 243 13.71 5.04 0.71
C LEU A 243 14.60 5.83 -0.27
N LEU A 244 15.65 6.49 0.22
CA LEU A 244 16.63 7.17 -0.63
C LEU A 244 17.31 6.20 -1.60
N ARG A 245 17.76 5.03 -1.12
CA ARG A 245 18.36 3.99 -1.98
C ARG A 245 17.41 3.57 -3.10
N CYS A 246 16.11 3.43 -2.82
CA CYS A 246 15.11 3.11 -3.82
C CYS A 246 14.88 4.26 -4.81
N LEU A 247 14.84 5.50 -4.33
CA LEU A 247 14.70 6.70 -5.17
C LEU A 247 15.89 6.90 -6.11
N GLU A 248 17.10 6.59 -5.66
CA GLU A 248 18.32 6.71 -6.48
C GLU A 248 18.42 5.63 -7.56
N ASN A 249 17.65 4.54 -7.44
CA ASN A 249 17.71 3.41 -8.37
C ASN A 249 16.88 3.65 -9.65
N GLY A 250 17.45 4.40 -10.58
CA GLY A 250 16.85 4.67 -11.90
C GLY A 250 16.60 3.45 -12.79
N ALA A 251 17.10 2.26 -12.42
CA ALA A 251 16.83 1.03 -13.16
C ALA A 251 15.49 0.38 -12.78
N GLN A 252 14.88 0.78 -11.66
CA GLN A 252 13.63 0.23 -11.13
C GLN A 252 12.61 1.34 -10.88
N PRO A 253 12.08 1.95 -11.95
CA PRO A 253 11.18 3.10 -11.84
C PRO A 253 9.91 2.84 -11.03
N ARG A 254 9.37 1.61 -11.02
CA ARG A 254 8.26 1.25 -10.13
C ARG A 254 8.60 1.45 -8.66
N LEU A 255 9.80 1.07 -8.25
CA LEU A 255 10.27 1.25 -6.87
C LEU A 255 10.55 2.72 -6.56
N GLN A 256 11.04 3.50 -7.53
CA GLN A 256 11.22 4.94 -7.36
C GLN A 256 9.88 5.65 -7.10
N ALA A 257 8.86 5.29 -7.87
CA ALA A 257 7.50 5.80 -7.72
C ALA A 257 6.96 5.55 -6.31
N PHE A 258 6.98 4.28 -5.90
CA PHE A 258 6.46 3.88 -4.60
C PHE A 258 7.30 4.43 -3.44
N ALA A 259 8.61 4.55 -3.59
CA ALA A 259 9.44 5.18 -2.57
C ALA A 259 9.10 6.67 -2.38
N ALA A 260 8.78 7.39 -3.46
CA ALA A 260 8.31 8.77 -3.38
C ALA A 260 6.96 8.85 -2.67
N LYS A 261 6.03 7.93 -2.98
CA LYS A 261 4.74 7.82 -2.29
C LYS A 261 4.89 7.50 -0.80
N ALA A 262 5.70 6.50 -0.46
CA ALA A 262 5.97 6.13 0.93
C ALA A 262 6.61 7.30 1.72
N LEU A 263 7.49 8.09 1.09
CA LEU A 263 8.04 9.30 1.71
C LEU A 263 6.95 10.30 2.13
N ILE A 264 5.89 10.48 1.35
CA ILE A 264 4.77 11.40 1.69
C ILE A 264 4.13 10.98 3.03
N ASN A 265 3.96 9.68 3.22
CA ASN A 265 3.35 9.09 4.41
C ASN A 265 4.31 9.05 5.60
N VAL A 266 5.61 8.87 5.35
CA VAL A 266 6.64 9.04 6.38
C VAL A 266 6.69 10.50 6.82
N LEU A 267 6.72 11.47 5.89
CA LEU A 267 6.85 12.92 6.14
C LEU A 267 5.51 13.60 6.53
N TRP A 268 4.87 13.12 7.60
CA TRP A 268 3.60 13.64 8.12
C TRP A 268 3.72 15.04 8.77
N ASP A 269 2.75 15.94 8.50
CA ASP A 269 2.81 17.39 8.83
C ASP A 269 2.98 17.71 10.34
N ASP A 270 2.53 16.83 11.25
CA ASP A 270 2.62 17.01 12.71
C ASP A 270 3.52 16.01 13.45
N GLY A 271 4.10 15.02 12.76
CA GLY A 271 4.90 13.95 13.38
C GLY A 271 6.35 14.30 13.66
N PHE A 272 6.87 15.30 12.95
CA PHE A 272 8.29 15.70 12.97
C PHE A 272 8.54 17.01 13.70
N ARG A 273 7.58 17.47 14.52
CA ARG A 273 7.74 18.74 15.24
C ARG A 273 8.98 18.68 16.14
N LYS A 274 10.08 19.24 15.62
CA LYS A 274 11.31 19.65 16.31
C LYS A 274 12.23 18.54 16.85
N VAL A 275 12.33 17.40 16.19
CA VAL A 275 13.60 16.66 16.24
C VAL A 275 14.31 17.02 14.96
N GLU A 276 15.48 17.64 15.10
CA GLU A 276 16.50 17.82 14.07
C GLU A 276 16.42 16.64 13.09
N ILE A 277 15.67 16.82 11.99
CA ILE A 277 15.82 15.94 10.85
C ILE A 277 17.31 16.00 10.56
N ALA A 278 17.94 14.85 10.35
CA ALA A 278 19.31 14.85 9.90
C ALA A 278 19.35 15.70 8.63
N ASP A 279 19.78 16.97 8.74
CA ASP A 279 19.93 17.90 7.61
C ASP A 279 20.72 17.21 6.48
N GLU A 280 21.60 16.29 6.88
CA GLU A 280 22.36 15.36 6.04
C GLU A 280 21.53 14.53 5.06
N MET A 281 20.32 14.07 5.42
CA MET A 281 19.46 13.23 4.57
C MET A 281 18.49 14.03 3.71
N ILE A 282 18.07 15.22 4.16
CA ILE A 282 17.12 16.07 3.41
C ILE A 282 17.71 16.48 2.06
N GLY A 283 18.98 16.93 2.04
CA GLY A 283 19.63 17.38 0.81
C GLY A 283 19.65 16.32 -0.29
N PRO A 284 20.18 15.10 -0.02
CA PRO A 284 20.16 13.98 -0.96
C PRO A 284 18.76 13.60 -1.45
N ILE A 285 17.79 13.47 -0.54
CA ILE A 285 16.40 13.14 -0.90
C ILE A 285 15.81 14.22 -1.80
N LEU A 286 15.92 15.49 -1.41
CA LEU A 286 15.41 16.62 -2.19
C LEU A 286 16.06 16.68 -3.57
N SER A 287 17.37 16.45 -3.67
CA SER A 287 18.07 16.40 -4.95
C SER A 287 17.53 15.28 -5.85
N CYS A 288 17.26 14.10 -5.28
CA CYS A 288 16.70 12.98 -6.02
C CYS A 288 15.27 13.27 -6.51
N LEU A 289 14.41 13.83 -5.64
CA LEU A 289 13.04 14.21 -6.00
C LEU A 289 13.00 15.29 -7.10
N ILE A 290 13.88 16.28 -7.00
CA ILE A 290 14.05 17.31 -8.04
C ILE A 290 14.45 16.66 -9.38
N SER A 291 15.39 15.71 -9.36
CA SER A 291 15.82 14.98 -10.56
C SER A 291 14.67 14.18 -11.18
N LEU A 292 13.85 13.50 -10.36
CA LEU A 292 12.66 12.78 -10.82
C LEU A 292 11.66 13.72 -11.51
N CYS A 293 11.51 14.94 -10.98
CA CYS A 293 10.66 15.95 -11.60
C CYS A 293 11.22 16.47 -12.93
N GLN A 294 12.55 16.57 -13.08
CA GLN A 294 13.22 17.14 -14.27
C GLN A 294 13.17 16.26 -15.53
N SER A 295 12.80 14.98 -15.38
CA SER A 295 12.65 13.97 -16.43
C SER A 295 11.87 14.45 -17.68
N ASN A 296 12.18 13.84 -18.83
CA ASN A 296 11.72 14.31 -20.14
C ASN A 296 10.20 14.15 -20.34
N TYR A 297 9.53 15.28 -20.60
CA TYR A 297 8.10 15.40 -20.96
C TYR A 297 7.81 14.95 -22.41
N THR A 298 8.81 14.43 -23.12
CA THR A 298 8.73 14.18 -24.57
C THR A 298 7.97 12.92 -24.93
N ASP A 299 7.74 12.03 -23.96
CA ASP A 299 6.81 10.91 -24.09
C ASP A 299 5.71 11.09 -23.04
N ARG A 300 4.50 11.42 -23.51
CA ARG A 300 3.34 11.70 -22.64
C ARG A 300 2.84 10.46 -21.91
N ARG A 301 3.15 9.26 -22.45
CA ARG A 301 2.93 7.96 -21.80
C ARG A 301 4.14 7.51 -20.97
N SER A 302 5.13 8.38 -20.79
CA SER A 302 6.31 8.07 -19.99
C SER A 302 5.92 7.88 -18.54
N LEU A 303 6.34 6.75 -18.01
CA LEU A 303 6.52 6.40 -16.60
C LEU A 303 6.83 7.57 -15.66
N HIS A 304 7.63 8.52 -16.14
CA HIS A 304 8.08 9.65 -15.35
C HIS A 304 6.99 10.69 -15.06
N ASN A 305 5.90 10.70 -15.81
CA ASN A 305 4.77 11.62 -15.57
C ASN A 305 3.94 11.14 -14.37
N LYS A 306 3.70 9.82 -14.25
CA LYS A 306 3.01 9.21 -13.09
C LYS A 306 3.74 9.39 -11.75
N ILE A 307 5.07 9.38 -11.75
CA ILE A 307 5.88 9.57 -10.53
C ILE A 307 5.87 11.04 -10.06
N ARG A 308 5.66 11.97 -10.99
CA ARG A 308 5.92 13.39 -10.76
C ARG A 308 4.99 14.02 -9.71
N PRO A 309 3.67 13.75 -9.67
CA PRO A 309 2.79 14.24 -8.62
C PRO A 309 3.27 13.85 -7.21
N ASP A 310 3.65 12.58 -7.01
CA ASP A 310 4.16 12.10 -5.73
C ASP A 310 5.50 12.76 -5.36
N ALA A 311 6.42 12.89 -6.33
CA ALA A 311 7.68 13.58 -6.11
C ALA A 311 7.48 15.05 -5.72
N LEU A 312 6.57 15.76 -6.39
CA LEU A 312 6.22 17.14 -6.07
C LEU A 312 5.58 17.28 -4.68
N ASN A 313 4.68 16.36 -4.31
CA ASN A 313 4.06 16.34 -2.99
C ASN A 313 5.12 16.08 -1.89
N ALA A 314 6.03 15.12 -2.11
CA ALA A 314 7.14 14.85 -1.22
C ALA A 314 8.08 16.07 -1.07
N ILE A 315 8.38 16.80 -2.15
CA ILE A 315 9.13 18.06 -2.11
C ILE A 315 8.42 19.07 -1.21
N GLY A 316 7.12 19.30 -1.42
CA GLY A 316 6.34 20.21 -0.61
C GLY A 316 6.39 19.86 0.88
N LYS A 317 6.20 18.58 1.21
CA LYS A 317 6.29 18.07 2.60
C LYS A 317 7.67 18.27 3.21
N LEU A 318 8.76 17.98 2.48
CA LEU A 318 10.12 18.26 2.95
C LEU A 318 10.30 19.73 3.31
N PHE A 319 9.89 20.65 2.44
CA PHE A 319 10.00 22.09 2.73
C PHE A 319 9.17 22.52 3.95
N ALA A 320 8.02 21.91 4.20
CA ALA A 320 7.23 22.18 5.40
C ALA A 320 7.94 21.73 6.70
N LEU A 321 8.87 20.78 6.60
CA LEU A 321 9.62 20.21 7.73
C LEU A 321 11.00 20.83 7.94
N MET A 322 11.54 21.53 6.95
CA MET A 322 12.86 22.14 7.00
C MET A 322 12.91 23.37 7.89
N SER A 323 14.10 23.65 8.45
CA SER A 323 14.37 24.97 9.04
C SER A 323 14.35 26.04 7.94
N GLN A 324 14.07 27.29 8.31
CA GLN A 324 14.12 28.42 7.37
C GLN A 324 15.48 28.53 6.66
N GLN A 325 16.59 28.32 7.39
CA GLN A 325 17.93 28.34 6.80
C GLN A 325 18.14 27.21 5.79
N GLY A 326 17.69 26.00 6.12
CA GLY A 326 17.71 24.87 5.20
C GLY A 326 16.87 25.17 3.95
N ALA A 327 15.65 25.66 4.11
CA ALA A 327 14.76 26.00 2.99
C ALA A 327 15.41 27.04 2.06
N LEU A 328 16.03 28.08 2.63
CA LEU A 328 16.74 29.11 1.87
C LEU A 328 17.94 28.57 1.08
N ALA A 329 18.61 27.52 1.56
CA ALA A 329 19.75 26.91 0.89
C ALA A 329 19.35 26.18 -0.42
N PHE A 330 18.15 25.61 -0.46
CA PHE A 330 17.65 24.89 -1.65
C PHE A 330 16.64 25.68 -2.48
N PHE A 331 16.19 26.84 -1.99
CA PHE A 331 15.13 27.67 -2.61
C PHE A 331 15.34 27.91 -4.10
N ASP A 332 16.50 28.45 -4.50
CA ASP A 332 16.74 28.89 -5.88
C ASP A 332 16.70 27.72 -6.87
N ASN A 333 17.26 26.57 -6.50
CA ASN A 333 17.26 25.39 -7.37
C ASN A 333 15.86 24.80 -7.51
N THR A 334 15.12 24.71 -6.40
CA THR A 334 13.75 24.19 -6.38
C THR A 334 12.81 25.08 -7.18
N ILE A 335 12.79 26.40 -6.93
CA ILE A 335 11.86 27.32 -7.59
C ILE A 335 12.09 27.36 -9.11
N VAL A 336 13.35 27.36 -9.54
CA VAL A 336 13.70 27.30 -10.97
C VAL A 336 13.23 26.01 -11.61
N THR A 337 13.34 24.87 -10.90
CA THR A 337 12.84 23.59 -11.41
C THR A 337 11.32 23.59 -11.54
N LEU A 338 10.59 24.04 -10.51
CA LEU A 338 9.13 24.12 -10.52
C LEU A 338 8.61 25.03 -11.64
N ARG A 339 9.27 26.18 -11.87
CA ARG A 339 8.97 27.08 -13.01
C ARG A 339 9.14 26.39 -14.36
N LYS A 340 10.27 25.72 -14.58
CA LYS A 340 10.52 24.99 -15.83
C LYS A 340 9.48 23.90 -16.10
N LEU A 341 8.95 23.27 -15.05
CA LEU A 341 7.89 22.26 -15.17
C LEU A 341 6.56 22.91 -15.56
N MET A 342 6.24 24.05 -14.96
CA MET A 342 5.08 24.85 -15.34
C MET A 342 5.14 25.28 -16.82
N ASP A 343 6.30 25.74 -17.29
CA ASP A 343 6.50 26.09 -18.71
C ASP A 343 6.33 24.87 -19.64
N LYS A 344 6.81 23.69 -19.23
CA LYS A 344 6.62 22.43 -19.97
C LYS A 344 5.14 22.04 -20.07
N ILE A 345 4.37 22.23 -18.99
CA ILE A 345 2.91 22.00 -18.97
C ILE A 345 2.20 22.90 -19.99
N ASP A 346 2.56 24.19 -20.05
CA ASP A 346 1.99 25.12 -21.03
C ASP A 346 2.25 24.69 -22.46
N ILE A 347 3.49 24.28 -22.75
CA ILE A 347 3.87 23.78 -24.07
C ILE A 347 3.08 22.52 -24.40
N ALA A 348 2.90 21.61 -23.43
CA ALA A 348 2.13 20.38 -23.62
C ALA A 348 0.65 20.68 -23.93
N ARG A 349 0.00 21.56 -23.17
CA ARG A 349 -1.39 21.99 -23.42
C ARG A 349 -1.55 22.67 -24.77
N ALA A 350 -0.61 23.53 -25.17
CA ALA A 350 -0.65 24.21 -26.46
C ALA A 350 -0.46 23.24 -27.66
N ALA A 351 0.19 22.10 -27.45
CA ALA A 351 0.45 21.10 -28.48
C ALA A 351 -0.66 20.05 -28.65
N SER A 352 -1.65 19.99 -27.73
CA SER A 352 -2.83 19.12 -27.84
C SER A 352 -4.02 19.87 -28.45
N PRO A 353 -4.37 19.68 -29.74
CA PRO A 353 -5.75 19.90 -30.14
C PRO A 353 -6.59 18.80 -29.47
N SER A 354 -7.72 19.19 -28.89
CA SER A 354 -8.65 18.31 -28.15
C SER A 354 -9.03 17.04 -28.94
N ASP A 355 -8.28 15.95 -28.78
CA ASP A 355 -8.59 14.64 -29.39
C ASP A 355 -9.43 13.76 -28.44
N GLY A 356 -10.19 14.39 -27.53
CA GLY A 356 -11.34 13.80 -26.86
C GLY A 356 -11.06 12.65 -25.87
N SER A 357 -9.81 12.35 -25.52
CA SER A 357 -9.47 11.26 -24.58
C SER A 357 -9.70 11.60 -23.10
N GLY A 358 -9.75 12.89 -22.70
CA GLY A 358 -10.09 13.35 -21.34
C GLY A 358 -9.07 13.04 -20.23
N LEU A 359 -8.46 11.84 -20.25
CA LEU A 359 -7.47 11.35 -19.29
C LEU A 359 -6.17 12.15 -19.30
N ASP A 360 -5.78 12.69 -20.46
CA ASP A 360 -4.53 13.43 -20.63
C ASP A 360 -4.57 14.84 -20.01
N ASP A 361 -5.76 15.43 -19.84
CA ASP A 361 -5.91 16.75 -19.21
C ASP A 361 -5.90 16.65 -17.67
N GLU A 362 -6.45 15.57 -17.12
CA GLU A 362 -6.52 15.34 -15.66
C GLU A 362 -5.13 15.16 -15.04
N GLU A 363 -4.23 14.39 -15.66
CA GLU A 363 -2.84 14.21 -15.19
C GLU A 363 -2.04 15.53 -15.21
N ILE A 364 -2.27 16.34 -16.26
CA ILE A 364 -1.63 17.65 -16.39
C ILE A 364 -2.15 18.60 -15.32
N ASP A 365 -3.46 18.60 -15.06
CA ASP A 365 -4.11 19.41 -14.04
C ASP A 365 -3.63 19.01 -12.63
N GLU A 366 -3.53 17.71 -12.34
CA GLU A 366 -2.99 17.21 -11.08
C GLU A 366 -1.53 17.64 -10.90
N THR A 367 -0.69 17.47 -11.93
CA THR A 367 0.71 17.91 -11.89
C THR A 367 0.82 19.41 -11.63
N GLU A 368 -0.01 20.23 -12.29
CA GLU A 368 -0.04 21.68 -12.08
C GLU A 368 -0.42 22.02 -10.62
N LEU A 369 -1.46 21.38 -10.08
CA LEU A 369 -1.88 21.55 -8.69
C LEU A 369 -0.74 21.20 -7.72
N LYS A 370 -0.04 20.08 -7.93
CA LYS A 370 1.08 19.65 -7.08
C LYS A 370 2.27 20.61 -7.15
N ILE A 371 2.53 21.23 -8.31
CA ILE A 371 3.53 22.30 -8.40
C ILE A 371 3.12 23.46 -7.49
N PHE A 372 1.87 23.92 -7.56
CA PHE A 372 1.37 25.01 -6.72
C PHE A 372 1.41 24.70 -5.21
N GLU A 373 1.09 23.47 -4.82
CA GLU A 373 1.18 23.03 -3.42
C GLU A 373 2.64 23.07 -2.92
N ALA A 374 3.58 22.49 -3.67
CA ALA A 374 5.00 22.45 -3.31
C ALA A 374 5.59 23.86 -3.16
N MET A 375 5.24 24.72 -4.09
CA MET A 375 5.56 26.13 -4.11
C MET A 375 5.04 26.92 -2.91
N SER A 376 3.76 26.72 -2.56
CA SER A 376 3.15 27.41 -1.43
C SER A 376 3.85 27.02 -0.13
N ARG A 377 4.21 25.74 0.03
CA ARG A 377 4.99 25.25 1.17
C ARG A 377 6.39 25.84 1.21
N LEU A 378 7.07 25.91 0.06
CA LEU A 378 8.37 26.58 -0.07
C LEU A 378 8.31 28.05 0.38
N ALA A 379 7.27 28.78 -0.04
CA ALA A 379 7.04 30.18 0.30
C ALA A 379 6.85 30.38 1.82
N MET A 380 5.97 29.57 2.42
CA MET A 380 5.66 29.62 3.85
C MET A 380 6.92 29.39 4.72
N THR A 381 7.82 28.49 4.31
CA THR A 381 9.03 28.18 5.08
C THR A 381 10.17 29.18 4.86
N SER A 382 10.29 29.77 3.67
CA SER A 382 11.48 30.59 3.27
C SER A 382 11.38 32.08 3.60
N SER A 383 10.27 32.53 4.22
CA SER A 383 9.89 33.92 4.54
C SER A 383 9.45 34.82 3.36
N GLU A 384 8.52 35.73 3.66
CA GLU A 384 7.82 36.64 2.72
C GLU A 384 8.76 37.41 1.79
N GLN A 385 9.86 37.99 2.29
CA GLN A 385 10.71 38.92 1.52
C GLN A 385 11.34 38.33 0.24
N ARG A 386 11.62 37.03 0.21
CA ARG A 386 12.20 36.37 -0.98
C ARG A 386 11.12 35.93 -1.96
N PHE A 387 9.90 35.70 -1.47
CA PHE A 387 8.75 35.32 -2.28
C PHE A 387 8.04 36.55 -2.87
N ASP A 388 8.08 37.70 -2.21
CA ASP A 388 7.51 38.98 -2.66
C ASP A 388 8.06 39.43 -4.02
N ALA A 389 9.32 39.13 -4.31
CA ALA A 389 9.92 39.42 -5.62
C ALA A 389 9.24 38.67 -6.78
N GLU A 390 8.51 37.59 -6.47
CA GLU A 390 7.86 36.72 -7.45
C GLU A 390 6.34 36.59 -7.25
N ALA A 391 5.78 37.16 -6.17
CA ALA A 391 4.41 36.94 -5.73
C ALA A 391 3.37 37.31 -6.81
N ASP A 392 3.59 38.38 -7.57
CA ASP A 392 2.66 38.85 -8.61
C ASP A 392 2.51 37.83 -9.75
N TRP A 393 3.62 37.25 -10.22
CA TRP A 393 3.58 36.27 -11.30
C TRP A 393 2.83 35.01 -10.87
N TRP A 394 3.10 34.54 -9.65
CA TRP A 394 2.47 33.35 -9.09
C TRP A 394 0.98 33.55 -8.80
N ALA A 395 0.60 34.67 -8.18
CA ALA A 395 -0.80 34.98 -7.86
C ALA A 395 -1.65 35.12 -9.13
N GLN A 396 -1.12 35.77 -10.17
CA GLN A 396 -1.80 35.92 -11.45
C GLN A 396 -2.00 34.56 -12.13
N ARG A 397 -0.99 33.70 -12.09
CA ARG A 397 -1.02 32.35 -12.65
C ARG A 397 -2.04 31.46 -11.93
N MET A 398 -1.99 31.39 -10.60
CA MET A 398 -2.92 30.60 -9.79
C MET A 398 -4.38 31.01 -10.00
N THR A 399 -4.62 32.32 -10.11
CA THR A 399 -5.96 32.86 -10.43
C THR A 399 -6.44 32.42 -11.82
N ASN A 400 -5.54 32.40 -12.81
CA ASN A 400 -5.87 31.95 -14.16
C ASN A 400 -6.15 30.45 -14.24
N THR A 401 -5.46 29.63 -13.45
CA THR A 401 -5.68 28.17 -13.40
C THR A 401 -6.99 27.84 -12.68
N LEU A 402 -7.22 28.41 -11.49
CA LEU A 402 -8.48 28.24 -10.75
C LEU A 402 -9.69 28.77 -11.53
N GLY A 403 -9.52 29.82 -12.34
CA GLY A 403 -10.58 30.36 -13.19
C GLY A 403 -10.96 29.45 -14.37
N LYS A 404 -10.12 28.48 -14.74
CA LYS A 404 -10.39 27.52 -15.82
C LYS A 404 -11.08 26.23 -15.32
N HIS A 405 -10.92 25.89 -14.04
CA HIS A 405 -11.50 24.69 -13.41
C HIS A 405 -12.17 25.08 -12.07
N PRO A 406 -13.40 25.64 -12.11
CA PRO A 406 -14.16 25.86 -10.89
C PRO A 406 -14.55 24.50 -10.27
N ALA A 407 -14.38 24.39 -8.95
CA ALA A 407 -14.63 23.20 -8.13
C ALA A 407 -16.03 22.60 -8.31
#